data_AF-A0A561BS09-F1
#
_entry.id   AF-A0A561BS09-F1
#
_cell.length_a   1.000
_cell.length_b   1.000
_cell.length_c   1.000
_cell.angle_alpha   90.00
_cell.angle_beta   90.00
_cell.angle_gamma   90.00
#
_symmetry.space_group_name_H-M   'P 1'
#
loop_
_entity.id
_entity.type
_entity.pdbx_description
1 polymer ?
#
loop_
_entity_poly.entity_id
_entity_poly.type
_entity_poly.pdbx_seq_one_letter_code
_entity_poly.pdbx_strand_id
1 'polypeptide(L)'
;MTDDVRSGTEWVPRFGMLDLPADRAALIRGLFELAAFVVDHPEFALPAVRAVIWPAGWQDDFSAACGEVDRVAGALHVEAQLRKGQYVAEAAFGPVDVTSFVISAEARAEHDALSSYRGSVRPEASTQERPGHHAEAEPAARYGGGSR
;
A
#
# COMPACT_ATOMS: atom_id res chain seq x y z
N MET A 1 -23.77 -23.65 15.70
CA MET A 1 -22.47 -23.05 16.01
C MET A 1 -22.62 -21.58 15.65
N THR A 2 -23.19 -20.82 16.59
CA THR A 2 -23.53 -19.41 16.44
C THR A 2 -22.26 -18.60 16.70
N ASP A 3 -21.87 -17.79 15.72
CA ASP A 3 -20.79 -16.84 15.88
C ASP A 3 -21.36 -15.66 16.69
N ASP A 4 -21.04 -15.63 17.98
CA ASP A 4 -21.34 -14.49 18.85
C ASP A 4 -20.42 -13.34 18.43
N VAL A 5 -20.90 -12.52 17.51
CA VAL A 5 -20.32 -11.21 17.20
C VAL A 5 -20.35 -10.41 18.51
N ARG A 6 -19.19 -10.33 19.16
CA ARG A 6 -19.00 -9.51 20.36
C ARG A 6 -19.08 -8.04 19.96
N SER A 7 -20.29 -7.49 19.91
CA SER A 7 -20.51 -6.04 19.89
C SER A 7 -20.01 -5.45 21.20
N GLY A 8 -18.93 -4.68 21.13
CA GLY A 8 -18.45 -3.84 22.23
C GLY A 8 -18.59 -2.39 21.82
N THR A 9 -19.23 -1.57 22.66
CA THR A 9 -19.26 -0.12 22.46
C THR A 9 -17.85 0.45 22.68
N GLU A 10 -17.11 0.73 21.60
CA GLU A 10 -15.81 1.41 21.66
C GLU A 10 -16.01 2.92 21.45
N TRP A 11 -15.30 3.73 22.24
CA TRP A 11 -15.41 5.19 22.20
C TRP A 11 -14.66 5.77 21.01
N VAL A 12 -15.33 6.64 20.24
CA VAL A 12 -14.74 7.33 19.09
C VAL A 12 -14.78 8.85 19.31
N PRO A 13 -13.64 9.59 19.23
CA PRO A 13 -13.51 10.98 19.69
C PRO A 13 -14.50 12.02 19.14
N ARG A 14 -15.19 11.73 18.02
CA ARG A 14 -16.26 12.60 17.46
C ARG A 14 -17.62 11.93 17.27
N PHE A 15 -17.69 10.60 17.37
CA PHE A 15 -18.94 9.88 17.12
C PHE A 15 -19.62 9.36 18.40
N GLY A 16 -18.97 9.54 19.57
CA GLY A 16 -19.50 9.08 20.85
C GLY A 16 -19.36 7.56 21.01
N MET A 17 -20.29 6.96 21.78
CA MET A 17 -20.44 5.50 21.87
C MET A 17 -21.27 5.04 20.69
N LEU A 18 -20.62 4.61 19.61
CA LEU A 18 -21.31 3.91 18.52
C LEU A 18 -21.26 2.41 18.81
N ASP A 19 -22.41 1.75 18.71
CA ASP A 19 -22.45 0.29 18.63
C ASP A 19 -22.00 -0.11 17.21
N LEU A 20 -20.71 -0.42 17.08
CA LEU A 20 -20.08 -0.80 15.82
C LEU A 20 -19.52 -2.21 15.92
N PRO A 21 -19.55 -2.98 14.82
CA PRO A 21 -18.71 -4.17 14.70
C PRO A 21 -17.25 -3.84 15.01
N ALA A 22 -16.57 -4.74 15.71
CA ALA A 22 -15.19 -4.55 16.18
C ALA A 22 -14.22 -4.12 15.05
N ASP A 23 -14.35 -4.67 13.85
CA ASP A 23 -13.49 -4.33 12.71
C ASP A 23 -13.66 -2.86 12.27
N ARG A 24 -14.90 -2.34 12.32
CA ARG A 24 -15.16 -0.93 12.01
C ARG A 24 -14.57 -0.02 13.08
N ALA A 25 -14.71 -0.40 14.35
CA ALA A 25 -14.14 0.35 15.46
C ALA A 25 -12.60 0.41 15.37
N ALA A 26 -11.96 -0.73 15.11
CA ALA A 26 -10.51 -0.83 14.93
C ALA A 26 -10.00 0.01 13.75
N LEU A 27 -10.68 -0.01 12.60
CA LEU A 27 -10.32 0.83 11.44
C LEU A 27 -10.40 2.32 11.80
N ILE A 28 -11.51 2.75 12.39
CA ILE A 28 -11.72 4.15 12.78
C ILE A 28 -10.65 4.59 13.77
N ARG A 29 -10.36 3.76 14.78
CA ARG A 29 -9.32 4.02 15.76
C ARG A 29 -7.95 4.19 15.11
N GLY A 30 -7.56 3.29 14.20
CA GLY A 30 -6.28 3.40 13.47
C GLY A 30 -6.17 4.70 12.65
N LEU A 31 -7.28 5.18 12.07
CA LEU A 31 -7.30 6.47 11.37
C LEU A 31 -7.11 7.66 12.33
N PHE A 32 -7.66 7.60 13.54
CA PHE A 32 -7.42 8.62 14.57
C PHE A 32 -5.98 8.59 15.09
N GLU A 33 -5.41 7.40 15.28
CA GLU A 33 -4.00 7.24 15.68
C GLU A 33 -3.07 7.78 14.59
N LEU A 34 -3.36 7.55 13.31
CA LEU A 34 -2.63 8.16 12.19
C LEU A 34 -2.75 9.68 12.18
N ALA A 35 -3.94 10.22 12.42
CA ALA A 35 -4.15 11.66 12.51
C ALA A 35 -3.35 12.28 13.67
N ALA A 36 -3.28 11.61 14.82
CA ALA A 36 -2.46 12.04 15.95
C ALA A 36 -0.97 12.03 15.59
N PHE A 37 -0.47 10.97 14.94
CA PHE A 37 0.91 10.90 14.47
C PHE A 37 1.28 12.08 13.55
N VAL A 38 0.40 12.47 12.61
CA VAL A 38 0.64 13.61 11.72
C VAL A 38 0.69 14.94 12.48
N VAL A 39 -0.09 15.10 13.55
CA VAL A 39 -0.06 16.29 14.40
C VAL A 39 1.22 16.36 15.23
N ASP A 40 1.65 15.22 15.78
CA ASP A 40 2.79 15.14 16.69
C ASP A 40 4.15 15.22 15.96
N HIS A 41 4.19 14.94 14.66
CA HIS A 41 5.40 14.91 13.85
C HIS A 41 5.36 15.84 12.61
N PRO A 42 5.30 17.17 12.81
CA PRO A 42 5.26 18.14 11.69
C PRO A 42 6.57 18.19 10.86
N GLU A 43 7.65 17.57 11.34
CA GLU A 43 8.92 17.45 10.64
C GLU A 43 8.88 16.51 9.42
N PHE A 44 7.88 15.63 9.32
CA PHE A 44 7.73 14.70 8.21
C PHE A 44 6.76 15.24 7.15
N ALA A 45 6.96 14.78 5.91
CA ALA A 45 5.99 15.03 4.84
C ALA A 45 4.65 14.36 5.17
N LEU A 46 3.55 15.00 4.73
CA LEU A 46 2.21 14.44 4.90
C LEU A 46 2.08 13.07 4.21
N PRO A 47 1.52 12.05 4.88
CA PRO A 47 1.29 10.76 4.27
C PRO A 47 0.17 10.83 3.22
N ALA A 48 0.36 10.12 2.11
CA ALA A 48 -0.74 9.78 1.21
C ALA A 48 -1.47 8.56 1.77
N VAL A 49 -2.81 8.62 1.84
CA VAL A 49 -3.63 7.51 2.36
C VAL A 49 -4.52 7.00 1.24
N ARG A 50 -4.42 5.71 0.95
CA ARG A 50 -5.28 5.04 -0.04
C ARG A 50 -6.06 3.91 0.61
N ALA A 51 -7.37 4.07 0.72
CA ALA A 51 -8.31 3.04 1.15
C ALA A 51 -8.90 2.34 -0.07
N VAL A 52 -8.85 1.01 -0.09
CA VAL A 52 -9.41 0.20 -1.18
C VAL A 52 -10.54 -0.66 -0.64
N ILE A 53 -11.71 -0.55 -1.26
CA ILE A 53 -12.88 -1.41 -1.00
C ILE A 53 -12.93 -2.45 -2.12
N TRP A 54 -12.78 -3.72 -1.75
CA TRP A 54 -12.81 -4.81 -2.70
C TRP A 54 -14.22 -5.39 -2.82
N PRO A 55 -14.80 -5.45 -4.03
CA PRO A 55 -16.02 -6.20 -4.25
C PRO A 55 -15.89 -7.66 -3.82
N ALA A 56 -16.87 -8.20 -3.13
CA ALA A 56 -16.96 -9.62 -2.83
C ALA A 56 -17.09 -10.42 -4.14
N GLY A 57 -16.39 -11.55 -4.24
CA GLY A 57 -16.45 -12.40 -5.43
C GLY A 57 -15.92 -11.74 -6.71
N TRP A 58 -15.08 -10.70 -6.60
CA TRP A 58 -14.51 -9.95 -7.75
C TRP A 58 -13.79 -10.82 -8.80
N GLN A 59 -13.48 -12.06 -8.48
CA GLN A 59 -12.85 -13.03 -9.39
C GLN A 59 -13.86 -13.90 -10.14
N ASP A 60 -15.07 -14.09 -9.59
CA ASP A 60 -16.03 -15.11 -10.01
C ASP A 60 -17.07 -14.56 -10.99
N ASP A 61 -17.59 -13.35 -10.73
CA ASP A 61 -18.60 -12.70 -11.56
C ASP A 61 -18.29 -11.20 -11.71
N PHE A 62 -17.80 -10.81 -12.88
CA PHE A 62 -17.48 -9.42 -13.20
C PHE A 62 -18.70 -8.51 -13.14
N SER A 63 -19.87 -8.98 -13.59
CA SER A 63 -21.09 -8.15 -13.59
C SER A 63 -21.60 -7.91 -12.17
N ALA A 64 -21.57 -8.94 -11.32
CA ALA A 64 -21.94 -8.80 -9.92
C ALA A 64 -20.97 -7.87 -9.18
N ALA A 65 -19.66 -8.00 -9.44
CA ALA A 65 -18.64 -7.14 -8.88
C ALA A 65 -18.80 -5.67 -9.31
N CYS A 66 -19.14 -5.40 -10.59
CA CYS A 66 -19.48 -4.05 -11.04
C CYS A 66 -20.67 -3.47 -10.27
N GLY A 67 -21.70 -4.26 -9.99
CA GLY A 67 -22.83 -3.82 -9.17
C GLY A 67 -22.45 -3.46 -7.73
N GLU A 68 -21.38 -4.03 -7.17
CA GLU A 68 -20.84 -3.59 -5.88
C GLU A 68 -20.06 -2.27 -5.99
N VAL A 69 -19.29 -2.11 -7.07
CA VAL A 69 -18.63 -0.83 -7.39
C VAL A 69 -19.67 0.28 -7.53
N ASP A 70 -20.80 0.03 -8.18
CA ASP A 70 -21.92 0.99 -8.29
C ASP A 70 -22.51 1.37 -6.93
N ARG A 71 -22.68 0.40 -6.02
CA ARG A 71 -23.14 0.68 -4.65
C ARG A 71 -22.17 1.59 -3.90
N VAL A 72 -20.86 1.35 -4.05
CA VAL A 72 -19.84 2.22 -3.46
C VAL A 72 -19.85 3.61 -4.12
N ALA A 73 -19.96 3.67 -5.45
CA ALA A 73 -20.05 4.92 -6.20
C ALA A 73 -21.22 5.80 -5.72
N GLY A 74 -22.39 5.17 -5.53
CA GLY A 74 -23.58 5.82 -4.98
C GLY A 74 -23.36 6.36 -3.55
N ALA A 75 -22.67 5.62 -2.69
CA ALA A 75 -22.34 6.06 -1.33
C ALA A 75 -21.28 7.18 -1.29
N LEU A 76 -20.36 7.19 -2.27
CA LEU A 76 -19.34 8.23 -2.44
C LEU A 76 -19.85 9.45 -3.23
N HIS A 77 -21.07 9.39 -3.78
CA HIS A 77 -21.63 10.41 -4.68
C HIS A 77 -20.77 10.69 -5.91
N VAL A 78 -20.22 9.64 -6.50
CA VAL A 78 -19.43 9.69 -7.75
C VAL A 78 -20.00 8.73 -8.78
N GLU A 79 -19.61 8.90 -10.05
CA GLU A 79 -19.93 7.95 -11.11
C GLU A 79 -18.80 6.95 -11.28
N ALA A 80 -19.15 5.66 -11.32
CA ALA A 80 -18.21 4.61 -11.69
C ALA A 80 -17.89 4.65 -13.19
N GLN A 81 -16.64 4.36 -13.56
CA GLN A 81 -16.18 4.48 -14.93
C GLN A 81 -15.31 3.30 -15.34
N LEU A 82 -15.44 2.88 -16.60
CA LEU A 82 -14.54 1.90 -17.21
C LEU A 82 -13.30 2.59 -17.77
N ARG A 83 -12.12 2.29 -17.24
CA ARG A 83 -10.83 2.86 -17.66
C ARG A 83 -9.76 1.78 -17.67
N LYS A 84 -9.07 1.58 -18.80
CA LYS A 84 -7.95 0.62 -18.94
C LYS A 84 -8.28 -0.78 -18.42
N GLY A 85 -9.48 -1.28 -18.73
CA GLY A 85 -9.94 -2.59 -18.30
C GLY A 85 -10.31 -2.70 -16.81
N GLN A 86 -10.41 -1.57 -16.11
CA GLN A 86 -10.90 -1.50 -14.73
C GLN A 86 -12.22 -0.75 -14.69
N TYR A 87 -13.22 -1.31 -14.02
CA TYR A 87 -14.43 -0.59 -13.66
C TYR A 87 -14.26 -0.04 -12.25
N VAL A 88 -14.21 1.29 -12.10
CA VAL A 88 -13.73 1.96 -10.89
C VAL A 88 -14.64 3.09 -10.44
N ALA A 89 -14.86 3.17 -9.13
CA ALA A 89 -15.38 4.32 -8.42
C ALA A 89 -14.29 4.87 -7.50
N GLU A 90 -14.04 6.18 -7.57
CA GLU A 90 -12.96 6.82 -6.82
C GLU A 90 -13.41 8.19 -6.32
N ALA A 91 -13.14 8.47 -5.06
CA ALA A 91 -13.36 9.76 -4.44
C ALA A 91 -12.20 10.11 -3.51
N ALA A 92 -11.91 11.40 -3.38
CA ALA A 92 -10.87 11.91 -2.50
C ALA A 92 -11.48 12.79 -1.40
N PHE A 93 -11.01 12.60 -0.17
CA PHE A 93 -11.31 13.44 0.99
C PHE A 93 -10.02 14.17 1.40
N GLY A 94 -9.68 15.23 0.66
CA GLY A 94 -8.35 15.84 0.77
C GLY A 94 -7.27 14.86 0.26
N PRO A 95 -6.23 14.54 1.05
CA PRO A 95 -5.16 13.60 0.65
C PRO A 95 -5.52 12.12 0.86
N VAL A 96 -6.78 11.81 1.20
CA VAL A 96 -7.26 10.44 1.44
C VAL A 96 -8.09 9.98 0.25
N ASP A 97 -7.57 9.03 -0.51
CA ASP A 97 -8.26 8.43 -1.64
C ASP A 97 -9.03 7.18 -1.20
N VAL A 98 -10.30 7.09 -1.61
CA VAL A 98 -11.12 5.89 -1.46
C VAL A 98 -11.43 5.35 -2.85
N THR A 99 -10.97 4.14 -3.14
CA THR A 99 -11.17 3.47 -4.43
C THR A 99 -11.93 2.16 -4.24
N SER A 100 -12.94 1.90 -5.08
CA SER A 100 -13.50 0.57 -5.31
C SER A 100 -13.36 0.23 -6.78
N PHE A 101 -12.86 -0.94 -7.11
CA PHE A 101 -12.69 -1.34 -8.50
C PHE A 101 -12.74 -2.84 -8.72
N VAL A 102 -13.05 -3.22 -9.95
CA VAL A 102 -12.92 -4.58 -10.47
C VAL A 102 -12.14 -4.54 -11.79
N ILE A 103 -11.30 -5.56 -12.01
CA ILE A 103 -10.48 -5.71 -13.23
C ILE A 103 -11.18 -6.73 -14.14
N SER A 104 -11.34 -6.39 -15.42
CA SER A 104 -11.92 -7.29 -16.41
C SER A 104 -11.06 -8.54 -16.62
N ALA A 105 -11.67 -9.62 -17.08
CA ALA A 105 -10.95 -10.86 -17.40
C ALA A 105 -9.87 -10.63 -18.49
N GLU A 106 -10.18 -9.79 -19.48
CA GLU A 106 -9.25 -9.41 -20.55
C GLU A 106 -8.02 -8.67 -19.98
N ALA A 107 -8.24 -7.64 -19.15
CA ALA A 107 -7.13 -6.89 -18.55
C ALA A 107 -6.31 -7.73 -17.57
N ARG A 108 -6.94 -8.69 -16.90
CA ARG A 108 -6.24 -9.69 -16.08
C ARG A 108 -5.39 -10.62 -16.94
N ALA A 109 -5.93 -11.13 -18.05
CA ALA A 109 -5.18 -11.98 -18.98
C ALA A 109 -4.00 -11.23 -19.63
N GLU A 110 -4.19 -9.96 -20.00
CA GLU A 110 -3.10 -9.09 -20.49
C GLU A 110 -2.01 -8.91 -19.42
N HIS A 111 -2.40 -8.63 -18.17
CA HIS A 111 -1.47 -8.49 -17.07
C HIS A 111 -0.70 -9.78 -16.78
N ASP A 112 -1.38 -10.93 -16.84
CA ASP A 112 -0.77 -12.25 -16.64
C ASP A 112 0.22 -12.58 -17.77
N ALA A 113 -0.15 -12.29 -19.01
CA ALA A 113 0.73 -12.44 -20.17
C ALA A 113 1.98 -11.56 -20.04
N LEU A 114 1.82 -10.28 -19.66
CA LEU A 114 2.96 -9.38 -19.41
C LEU A 114 3.84 -9.88 -18.24
N SER A 115 3.21 -10.30 -17.15
CA SER A 115 3.90 -10.77 -15.95
C SER A 115 4.62 -12.09 -16.17
N SER A 116 4.18 -12.93 -17.12
CA SER A 116 4.86 -14.18 -17.48
C SER A 116 6.28 -13.98 -18.01
N TYR A 117 6.59 -12.79 -18.55
CA TYR A 117 7.93 -12.45 -19.02
C TYR A 117 8.83 -11.83 -17.94
N ARG A 118 8.32 -11.66 -16.72
CA ARG A 118 9.05 -11.00 -15.63
C ARG A 118 10.28 -11.81 -15.23
N GLY A 119 11.45 -11.18 -15.31
CA GLY A 119 12.74 -11.81 -14.95
C GLY A 119 13.38 -12.63 -16.09
N SER A 120 12.76 -12.69 -17.27
CA SER A 120 13.32 -13.37 -18.45
C SER A 120 14.53 -12.66 -19.05
N VAL A 121 14.68 -11.36 -18.82
CA VAL A 121 15.85 -10.57 -19.24
C VAL A 121 16.75 -10.33 -18.03
N ARG A 122 18.00 -10.76 -18.14
CA ARG A 122 19.06 -10.45 -17.16
C ARG A 122 20.00 -9.43 -17.79
N PRO A 123 20.36 -8.34 -17.09
CA PRO A 123 21.43 -7.47 -17.54
C PRO A 123 22.71 -8.30 -17.66
N GLU A 124 23.49 -8.07 -18.70
CA GLU A 124 24.84 -8.60 -18.76
C GLU A 124 25.59 -8.10 -17.52
N ALA A 125 26.32 -8.99 -16.85
CA ALA A 125 27.14 -8.60 -15.72
C ALA A 125 28.15 -7.57 -16.24
N SER A 126 28.01 -6.31 -15.84
CA SER A 126 29.09 -5.36 -16.00
C SER A 126 30.22 -5.87 -15.13
N THR A 127 31.26 -6.41 -15.78
CA THR A 127 32.57 -6.59 -15.14
C THR A 127 33.11 -5.20 -14.85
N GLN A 128 32.56 -4.56 -13.82
CA GLN A 128 33.12 -3.37 -13.24
C GLN A 128 34.19 -3.87 -12.29
N GLU A 129 35.38 -4.14 -12.86
CA GLU A 129 36.60 -4.20 -12.09
C GLU A 129 36.64 -2.93 -11.25
N ARG A 130 36.37 -3.07 -9.94
CA ARG A 130 36.74 -2.03 -8.98
C ARG A 130 38.26 -1.89 -9.12
N PRO A 131 38.79 -0.73 -9.52
CA PRO A 131 40.23 -0.54 -9.57
C PRO A 131 40.78 -0.90 -8.20
N GLY A 132 41.78 -1.78 -8.21
CA GLY A 132 42.39 -2.31 -7.00
C GLY A 132 42.68 -1.18 -6.02
N HIS A 133 42.11 -1.30 -4.83
CA HIS A 133 42.69 -0.65 -3.66
C HIS A 133 44.00 -1.40 -3.41
N HIS A 134 45.03 -1.07 -4.19
CA HIS A 134 46.40 -1.34 -3.81
C HIS A 134 46.62 -0.57 -2.52
N ALA A 135 46.43 -1.26 -1.40
CA ALA A 135 47.06 -0.86 -0.16
C ALA A 135 48.57 -0.96 -0.42
N GLU A 136 49.17 0.17 -0.79
CA GLU A 136 50.61 0.36 -0.61
C GLU A 136 50.89 0.18 0.88
N ALA A 137 51.36 -1.01 1.25
CA ALA A 137 52.08 -1.18 2.48
C ALA A 137 53.45 -0.50 2.28
N GLU A 138 53.55 0.77 2.68
CA GLU A 138 54.84 1.41 2.86
C GLU A 138 55.67 0.60 3.89
N PRO A 139 56.89 0.15 3.55
CA PRO A 139 57.79 -0.38 4.55
C PRO A 139 58.34 0.79 5.38
N ALA A 140 57.92 0.87 6.64
CA ALA A 140 58.44 1.82 7.61
C ALA A 140 59.98 1.76 7.65
N ALA A 141 60.58 2.90 7.31
CA ALA A 141 62.01 3.11 7.33
C ALA A 141 62.60 2.82 8.72
N ARG A 142 63.68 2.05 8.74
CA ARG A 142 64.61 1.95 9.87
C ARG A 142 65.13 3.34 10.22
N TYR A 143 64.83 3.81 11.42
CA TYR A 143 65.72 4.71 12.15
C TYR A 143 66.23 3.99 13.39
N GLY A 144 67.53 3.70 13.39
CA GLY A 144 68.25 3.24 14.55
C GLY A 144 68.47 4.38 15.55
N GLY A 145 68.43 4.03 16.83
CA GLY A 145 68.80 4.89 17.95
C GLY A 145 68.97 4.01 19.19
N GLY A 146 70.23 3.76 19.56
CA GLY A 146 70.64 2.64 20.40
C GLY A 146 70.37 2.74 21.90
N SER A 147 70.73 1.66 22.60
CA SER A 147 71.36 1.71 23.92
C SER A 147 71.92 0.35 24.33
N ARG A 148 73.25 0.36 24.54
CA ARG A 148 74.12 -0.49 25.36
C ARG A 148 74.34 -1.94 24.98
#